data_AF-W1P1U9-F1
#
_entry.id   AF-W1P1U9-F1
#
_cell.length_a   1.000
_cell.length_b   1.000
_cell.length_c   1.000
_cell.angle_alpha   90.00
_cell.angle_beta   90.00
_cell.angle_gamma   90.00
#
_symmetry.space_group_name_H-M   'P 1'
#
loop_
_entity.id
_entity.type
_entity.pdbx_description
1 polymer ?
#
loop_
_entity_poly.entity_id
_entity_poly.type
_entity_poly.pdbx_seq_one_letter_code
_entity_poly.pdbx_strand_id
1 'polypeptide(L)'
;MELRLMLRLQNEARKANQSDMLAEKKRLEAPPESRGISKQKWIEDRKKKVGKLLDANGLDITKAYMLDTQEAAEVKYKKWEKEPAPFGWDVFNQKTLYNAYKKRTENIKCDMEEYEKLKECDPEFYRNATSLQYGKAPKTSEENIDKMVNELKEREEKRKAFSRRRRFHEEKDIDSINDRNEHFNKKIERAFGKYTLEIKNNLERGTALPD
;
A
#
# COMPACT_ATOMS: atom_id res chain seq x y z
N MET A 1 5.05 -36.18 48.36
CA MET A 1 4.23 -35.90 47.16
C MET A 1 3.35 -34.65 47.30
N GLU A 2 2.91 -34.29 48.50
CA GLU A 2 1.96 -33.20 48.76
C GLU A 2 2.49 -31.78 48.52
N LEU A 3 3.76 -31.50 48.83
CA LEU A 3 4.37 -30.16 48.62
C LEU A 3 4.44 -29.74 47.14
N ARG A 4 4.71 -30.70 46.23
CA ARG A 4 4.68 -30.46 44.78
C ARG A 4 3.27 -30.19 44.27
N LEU A 5 2.28 -30.87 44.84
CA LEU A 5 0.87 -30.66 44.50
C LEU A 5 0.42 -29.26 44.94
N MET A 6 0.76 -28.85 46.17
CA MET A 6 0.47 -27.52 46.70
C MET A 6 1.12 -26.40 45.87
N LEU A 7 2.39 -26.54 45.50
CA LEU A 7 3.08 -25.54 44.68
C LEU A 7 2.45 -25.42 43.28
N ARG A 8 2.03 -26.55 42.70
CA ARG A 8 1.33 -26.57 41.42
C ARG A 8 -0.02 -25.86 41.51
N LEU A 9 -0.82 -26.16 42.53
CA LEU A 9 -2.11 -25.51 42.78
C LEU A 9 -1.96 -24.00 43.03
N GLN A 10 -0.94 -23.58 43.78
CA GLN A 10 -0.65 -22.15 43.97
C GLN A 10 -0.22 -21.44 42.68
N ASN A 11 0.54 -22.10 41.82
CA ASN A 11 0.91 -21.57 40.51
C ASN A 11 -0.28 -21.51 39.56
N GLU A 12 -1.17 -22.51 39.60
CA GLU A 12 -2.42 -22.54 38.84
C GLU A 12 -3.38 -21.43 39.30
N ALA A 13 -3.54 -21.22 40.61
CA ALA A 13 -4.33 -20.13 41.16
C ALA A 13 -3.78 -18.74 40.79
N ARG A 14 -2.45 -18.55 40.83
CA ARG A 14 -1.82 -17.30 40.37
C ARG A 14 -2.06 -17.04 38.89
N LYS A 15 -1.97 -18.08 38.05
CA LYS A 15 -2.26 -17.97 36.62
C LYS A 15 -3.73 -17.65 36.35
N ALA A 16 -4.66 -18.29 37.07
CA ALA A 16 -6.09 -18.04 36.96
C ALA A 16 -6.45 -16.59 37.35
N ASN A 17 -5.91 -16.11 38.47
CA ASN A 17 -6.13 -14.72 38.90
C ASN A 17 -5.56 -13.71 37.89
N GLN A 18 -4.40 -14.01 37.30
CA GLN A 18 -3.80 -13.16 36.27
C GLN A 18 -4.61 -13.18 34.98
N SER A 19 -5.15 -14.33 34.56
CA SER A 19 -6.01 -14.42 33.38
C SER A 19 -7.33 -13.67 33.58
N ASP A 20 -7.91 -13.75 34.78
CA ASP A 20 -9.18 -13.08 35.10
C ASP A 20 -9.01 -11.56 35.15
N MET A 21 -7.91 -11.07 35.76
CA MET A 21 -7.52 -9.66 35.71
C MET A 21 -7.36 -9.14 34.27
N LEU A 22 -6.72 -9.92 33.40
CA LEU A 22 -6.55 -9.57 31.99
C LEU A 22 -7.87 -9.61 31.22
N ALA A 23 -8.74 -10.57 31.51
CA ALA A 23 -10.06 -10.68 30.92
C ALA A 23 -10.96 -9.51 31.32
N GLU A 24 -10.93 -9.10 32.60
CA GLU A 24 -11.70 -7.97 33.11
C GLU A 24 -11.19 -6.65 32.54
N LYS A 25 -9.87 -6.47 32.45
CA LYS A 25 -9.27 -5.34 31.73
C LYS A 25 -9.69 -5.29 30.26
N LYS A 26 -9.75 -6.45 29.60
CA LYS A 26 -10.18 -6.57 28.19
C LYS A 26 -11.69 -6.35 28.00
N ARG A 27 -12.51 -6.58 29.04
CA ARG A 27 -13.94 -6.22 29.05
C ARG A 27 -14.17 -4.72 29.26
N LEU A 28 -13.34 -4.09 30.09
CA LEU A 28 -13.35 -2.65 30.32
C LEU A 28 -12.79 -1.86 29.12
N GLU A 29 -11.81 -2.43 28.41
CA GLU A 29 -11.34 -1.89 27.13
C GLU A 29 -12.40 -2.11 26.04
N ALA A 30 -12.80 -1.03 25.35
CA ALA A 30 -13.78 -1.11 24.28
C ALA A 30 -13.34 -2.12 23.19
N PRO A 31 -14.28 -2.88 22.60
CA PRO A 31 -13.96 -3.84 21.54
C PRO A 31 -13.17 -3.15 20.41
N PRO A 32 -12.07 -3.75 19.92
CA PRO A 32 -11.39 -3.21 18.75
C PRO A 32 -12.36 -3.24 17.57
N GLU A 33 -12.74 -2.06 17.07
CA GLU A 33 -13.56 -1.90 15.86
C GLU A 33 -12.93 -2.71 14.71
N SER A 34 -13.60 -3.78 14.28
CA SER A 34 -13.08 -4.69 13.25
C SER A 34 -13.18 -4.13 11.82
N ARG A 35 -13.73 -2.92 11.65
CA ARG A 35 -13.92 -2.29 10.34
C ARG A 35 -13.52 -0.83 10.33
N GLY A 36 -12.44 -0.54 9.61
CA GLY A 36 -12.17 0.77 9.02
C GLY A 36 -12.03 1.91 10.03
N ILE A 37 -11.08 1.81 10.96
CA ILE A 37 -10.64 2.97 11.75
C ILE A 37 -10.29 4.09 10.75
N SER A 38 -11.09 5.16 10.74
CA SER A 38 -10.80 6.36 9.97
C SER A 38 -9.34 6.72 10.19
N LYS A 39 -8.58 6.98 9.12
CA LYS A 39 -7.15 7.33 9.18
C LYS A 39 -6.86 8.37 10.26
N GLN A 40 -7.81 9.26 10.52
CA GLN A 40 -7.82 10.25 11.60
C GLN A 40 -7.78 9.62 13.00
N LYS A 41 -8.71 8.72 13.32
CA LYS A 41 -8.80 8.01 14.62
C LYS A 41 -7.55 7.17 14.88
N TRP A 42 -6.99 6.53 13.84
CA TRP A 42 -5.71 5.80 13.96
C TRP A 42 -4.53 6.74 14.27
N ILE A 43 -4.48 7.92 13.64
CA ILE A 43 -3.46 8.95 13.91
C ILE A 43 -3.61 9.47 15.35
N GLU A 44 -4.84 9.73 15.80
CA GLU A 44 -5.12 10.23 17.15
C GLU A 44 -4.75 9.23 18.23
N ASP A 45 -5.13 7.97 18.09
CA ASP A 45 -4.77 6.91 19.04
C ASP A 45 -3.26 6.69 19.08
N ARG A 46 -2.59 6.77 17.93
CA ARG A 46 -1.13 6.72 17.85
C ARG A 46 -0.49 7.92 18.55
N LYS A 47 -1.01 9.13 18.35
CA LYS A 47 -0.55 10.34 19.04
C LYS A 47 -0.74 10.23 20.55
N LYS A 48 -1.88 9.72 21.03
CA LYS A 48 -2.14 9.50 22.46
C LYS A 48 -1.17 8.49 23.07
N LYS A 49 -0.89 7.38 22.38
CA LYS A 49 0.09 6.37 22.84
C LYS A 49 1.51 6.92 22.90
N VAL A 50 1.92 7.65 21.87
CA VAL A 50 3.24 8.29 21.81
C VAL A 50 3.36 9.39 22.86
N GLY A 51 2.32 10.22 23.06
CA GLY A 51 2.27 11.24 24.11
C GLY A 51 2.45 10.64 25.50
N LYS A 52 1.69 9.59 25.85
CA LYS A 52 1.85 8.89 27.14
C LYS A 52 3.26 8.34 27.37
N LEU A 53 3.90 7.81 26.32
CA LEU A 53 5.28 7.31 26.39
C LEU A 53 6.29 8.44 26.58
N LEU A 54 6.06 9.60 25.97
CA LEU A 54 6.91 10.78 26.11
C LEU A 54 6.76 11.41 27.49
N ASP A 55 5.53 11.56 27.96
CA ASP A 55 5.22 12.06 29.31
C ASP A 55 5.85 11.16 30.39
N ALA A 56 5.78 9.84 30.23
CA ALA A 56 6.41 8.87 31.13
C ALA A 56 7.94 8.95 31.15
N ASN A 57 8.56 9.39 30.06
CA ASN A 57 10.01 9.61 29.95
C ASN A 57 10.41 11.07 30.21
N GLY A 58 9.46 11.97 30.53
CA GLY A 58 9.72 13.40 30.72
C GLY A 58 10.22 14.12 29.46
N LEU A 59 9.92 13.57 28.27
CA LEU A 59 10.37 14.09 26.98
C LEU A 59 9.27 14.91 26.33
N ASP A 60 9.64 16.01 25.68
CA ASP A 60 8.73 16.81 24.86
C ASP A 60 8.43 16.12 23.51
N ILE A 61 7.28 16.45 22.91
CA ILE A 61 6.80 15.94 21.62
C ILE A 61 7.84 16.17 20.51
N THR A 62 8.59 17.26 20.58
CA THR A 62 9.68 17.57 19.65
C THR A 62 10.83 16.55 19.71
N LYS A 63 11.05 15.92 20.87
CA LYS A 63 12.12 14.93 21.12
C LYS A 63 11.66 13.48 20.94
N ALA A 64 10.50 13.26 20.32
CA ALA A 64 9.94 11.92 20.12
C ALA A 64 10.87 10.93 19.40
N TYR A 65 11.79 11.44 18.57
CA TYR A 65 12.79 10.64 17.86
C TYR A 65 13.81 9.97 18.80
N MET A 66 13.96 10.44 20.05
CA MET A 66 14.87 9.83 21.04
C MET A 66 14.38 8.47 21.56
N LEU A 67 13.09 8.16 21.35
CA LEU A 67 12.51 6.87 21.72
C LEU A 67 12.55 5.84 20.57
N ASP A 68 13.03 6.22 19.39
CA ASP A 68 13.18 5.29 18.28
C ASP A 68 14.40 4.40 18.48
N THR A 69 14.21 3.10 18.33
CA THR A 69 15.35 2.17 18.23
C THR A 69 16.10 2.40 16.92
N GLN A 70 17.39 2.04 16.89
CA GLN A 70 18.22 2.15 15.69
C GLN A 70 17.56 1.46 14.48
N GLU A 71 17.03 0.25 14.66
CA GLU A 71 16.31 -0.48 13.61
C GLU A 71 15.06 0.27 13.12
N ALA A 72 14.29 0.87 14.03
CA ALA A 72 13.11 1.64 13.68
C ALA A 72 13.47 2.93 12.91
N ALA A 73 14.58 3.57 13.28
CA ALA A 73 15.10 4.73 12.57
C ALA A 73 15.57 4.36 11.16
N GLU A 74 16.34 3.28 11.00
CA GLU A 74 16.80 2.82 9.68
C GLU A 74 15.64 2.47 8.73
N VAL A 75 14.61 1.78 9.24
CA VAL A 75 13.40 1.49 8.45
C VAL A 75 12.66 2.76 8.05
N LYS A 76 12.61 3.78 8.92
CA LYS A 76 12.00 5.08 8.59
C LYS A 76 12.79 5.80 7.52
N TYR A 77 14.12 5.85 7.62
CA TYR A 77 14.98 6.49 6.62
C TYR A 77 14.90 5.80 5.26
N LYS A 78 14.97 4.46 5.22
CA LYS A 78 14.77 3.69 3.97
C LYS A 78 13.40 3.94 3.33
N LYS A 79 12.36 4.19 4.14
CA LYS A 79 11.02 4.54 3.65
C LYS A 79 10.91 5.99 3.17
N TRP A 80 11.76 6.87 3.67
CA TRP A 80 11.85 8.27 3.26
C TRP A 80 12.62 8.42 1.96
N GLU A 81 13.62 7.58 1.73
CA GLU A 81 14.26 7.39 0.42
C GLU A 81 13.28 6.77 -0.57
N LYS A 82 12.44 7.62 -1.16
CA LYS A 82 11.53 7.23 -2.23
C LYS A 82 12.21 7.47 -3.56
N GLU A 83 12.24 6.46 -4.41
CA GLU A 83 12.56 6.70 -5.81
C GLU A 83 11.58 7.72 -6.41
N PRO A 84 12.05 8.66 -7.23
CA PRO A 84 11.19 9.64 -7.87
C PRO A 84 10.13 8.92 -8.69
N ALA A 85 8.87 9.32 -8.50
CA ALA A 85 7.77 8.76 -9.28
C ALA A 85 7.97 9.11 -10.77
N PRO A 86 7.77 8.14 -11.69
CA PRO A 86 7.88 8.42 -13.11
C PRO A 86 6.85 9.49 -13.50
N PHE A 87 7.30 10.50 -14.27
CA PHE A 87 6.50 11.66 -14.65
C PHE A 87 6.15 11.63 -16.13
N GLY A 88 4.90 11.98 -16.46
CA GLY A 88 4.46 12.12 -17.85
C GLY A 88 4.68 10.84 -18.69
N TRP A 89 5.47 10.97 -19.76
CA TRP A 89 5.76 9.89 -20.71
C TRP A 89 6.79 8.87 -20.18
N ASP A 90 7.51 9.18 -19.10
CA ASP A 90 8.49 8.25 -18.50
C ASP A 90 7.85 6.98 -17.92
N VAL A 91 6.52 6.98 -17.76
CA VAL A 91 5.74 5.81 -17.33
C VAL A 91 5.81 4.65 -18.34
N PHE A 92 6.19 4.92 -19.59
CA PHE A 92 6.33 3.90 -20.64
C PHE A 92 7.78 3.59 -20.99
N ASN A 93 8.74 4.06 -20.19
CA ASN A 93 10.16 3.79 -20.39
C ASN A 93 10.48 2.31 -20.10
N GLN A 94 11.50 1.76 -20.77
CA GLN A 94 12.09 0.44 -20.52
C GLN A 94 12.32 0.17 -19.02
N LYS A 95 12.85 1.15 -18.27
CA LYS A 95 13.06 0.99 -16.81
C LYS A 95 11.76 0.73 -16.05
N THR A 96 10.68 1.44 -16.39
CA THR A 96 9.38 1.26 -15.74
C THR A 96 8.72 -0.07 -16.12
N LEU A 97 8.85 -0.48 -17.38
CA LEU A 97 8.39 -1.79 -17.86
C LEU A 97 9.15 -2.93 -17.16
N TYR A 98 10.46 -2.80 -17.01
CA TYR A 98 11.30 -3.74 -16.28
C TYR A 98 10.90 -3.82 -14.80
N ASN A 99 10.72 -2.67 -14.14
CA ASN A 99 10.27 -2.64 -12.74
C ASN A 99 8.88 -3.27 -12.55
N ALA A 100 7.96 -3.07 -13.52
CA ALA A 100 6.66 -3.71 -13.51
C ALA A 100 6.74 -5.23 -13.72
N TYR A 101 7.66 -5.69 -14.58
CA TYR A 101 7.96 -7.11 -14.75
C TYR A 101 8.55 -7.72 -13.48
N LYS A 102 9.57 -7.08 -12.88
CA LYS A 102 10.21 -7.53 -11.64
C LYS A 102 9.20 -7.73 -10.50
N LYS A 103 8.30 -6.76 -10.29
CA LYS A 103 7.23 -6.87 -9.30
C LYS A 103 6.26 -8.01 -9.60
N ARG A 104 6.03 -8.32 -10.87
CA ARG A 104 5.18 -9.45 -11.27
C ARG A 104 5.86 -10.76 -10.94
N THR A 105 7.14 -10.91 -11.31
CA THR A 105 7.90 -12.13 -11.04
C THR A 105 8.07 -12.40 -9.55
N GLU A 106 8.20 -11.36 -8.73
CA GLU A 106 8.24 -11.49 -7.26
C GLU A 106 6.93 -12.06 -6.68
N ASN A 107 5.79 -11.83 -7.36
CA ASN A 107 4.47 -12.24 -6.88
C ASN A 107 4.07 -13.64 -7.38
N ILE A 108 4.85 -14.24 -8.30
CA ILE A 108 4.58 -15.59 -8.82
C ILE A 108 5.05 -16.61 -7.77
N LYS A 109 4.14 -17.49 -7.36
CA LYS A 109 4.47 -18.63 -6.48
C LYS A 109 4.93 -19.80 -7.34
N CYS A 110 6.17 -20.24 -7.15
CA CYS A 110 6.71 -21.43 -7.80
C CYS A 110 6.57 -22.62 -6.83
N ASP A 111 5.91 -23.68 -7.28
CA ASP A 111 5.87 -24.95 -6.56
C ASP A 111 7.11 -25.78 -6.94
N MET A 112 7.98 -26.01 -5.97
CA MET A 112 9.23 -26.75 -6.20
C MET A 112 8.98 -28.26 -6.36
N GLU A 113 7.92 -28.80 -5.75
CA GLU A 113 7.62 -30.23 -5.83
C GLU A 113 7.07 -30.61 -7.21
N GLU A 114 6.19 -29.78 -7.78
CA GLU A 114 5.69 -29.94 -9.15
C GLU A 114 6.86 -29.84 -10.15
N TYR A 115 7.78 -28.91 -9.90
CA TYR A 115 8.98 -28.74 -10.73
C TYR A 115 9.91 -29.96 -10.70
N GLU A 116 10.17 -30.55 -9.54
CA GLU A 116 11.01 -31.74 -9.41
C GLU A 116 10.40 -32.96 -10.11
N LYS A 117 9.08 -33.17 -9.96
CA LYS A 117 8.36 -34.24 -10.67
C LYS A 117 8.47 -34.09 -12.19
N LEU A 118 8.30 -32.88 -12.71
CA LEU A 118 8.43 -32.60 -14.14
C LEU A 118 9.86 -32.83 -14.64
N LYS A 119 10.85 -32.48 -13.83
CA LYS A 119 12.27 -32.69 -14.13
C LYS A 119 12.64 -34.19 -14.21
N GLU A 120 12.08 -35.02 -13.33
CA GLU A 120 12.29 -36.48 -13.38
C GLU A 120 11.55 -37.14 -14.55
N CYS A 121 10.37 -36.64 -14.92
CA CYS A 121 9.57 -37.18 -16.01
C CYS A 121 10.14 -36.90 -17.41
N ASP A 122 10.85 -35.78 -17.60
CA ASP A 122 11.40 -35.38 -18.90
C ASP A 122 12.94 -35.55 -18.95
N PRO A 123 13.47 -36.55 -19.67
CA PRO A 123 14.90 -36.71 -19.88
C PRO A 123 15.56 -35.51 -20.60
N GLU A 124 14.80 -34.73 -21.37
CA GLU A 124 15.25 -33.53 -22.08
C GLU A 124 14.67 -32.26 -21.42
N PHE A 125 14.62 -32.21 -20.09
CA PHE A 125 14.07 -31.08 -19.34
C PHE A 125 14.81 -29.75 -19.63
N TYR A 126 16.15 -29.80 -19.71
CA TYR A 126 16.97 -28.64 -20.04
C TYR A 126 17.18 -28.55 -21.55
N ARG A 127 16.24 -27.89 -22.24
CA ARG A 127 16.24 -27.77 -23.69
C ARG A 127 17.13 -26.63 -24.17
N ASN A 128 17.86 -26.86 -25.26
CA ASN A 128 18.59 -25.82 -25.99
C ASN A 128 17.71 -25.18 -27.08
N ALA A 129 18.15 -24.04 -27.62
CA ALA A 129 17.39 -23.30 -28.65
C ALA A 129 17.15 -24.11 -29.94
N THR A 130 17.91 -25.19 -30.16
CA THR A 130 17.80 -26.09 -31.31
C THR A 130 16.89 -27.30 -31.07
N SER A 131 16.34 -27.48 -29.87
CA SER A 131 15.48 -28.62 -29.54
C SER A 131 14.16 -28.55 -30.32
N LEU A 132 13.78 -29.67 -30.96
CA LEU A 132 12.59 -29.77 -31.80
C LEU A 132 11.32 -30.16 -31.00
N GLN A 133 11.39 -30.16 -29.67
CA GLN A 133 10.29 -30.56 -28.78
C GLN A 133 9.30 -29.42 -28.47
N TYR A 134 9.35 -28.31 -29.21
CA TYR A 134 8.40 -27.21 -29.09
C TYR A 134 6.97 -27.69 -29.40
N GLY A 135 6.00 -27.36 -28.54
CA GLY A 135 4.59 -27.75 -28.70
C GLY A 135 4.23 -29.16 -28.21
N LYS A 136 5.20 -29.95 -27.74
CA LYS A 136 4.96 -31.29 -27.16
C LYS A 136 4.88 -31.31 -25.63
N ALA A 137 4.85 -30.14 -25.00
CA ALA A 137 4.75 -30.04 -23.55
C ALA A 137 3.44 -30.68 -23.04
N PRO A 138 3.45 -31.30 -21.85
CA PRO A 138 2.23 -31.81 -21.23
C PRO A 138 1.22 -30.68 -21.04
N LYS A 139 -0.07 -31.02 -21.08
CA LYS A 139 -1.13 -30.05 -20.81
C LYS A 139 -0.95 -29.49 -19.40
N THR A 140 -0.98 -28.17 -19.28
CA THR A 140 -0.91 -27.48 -17.99
C THR A 140 -2.14 -27.84 -17.15
N SER A 141 -1.96 -28.01 -15.84
CA SER A 141 -3.06 -28.25 -14.90
C SER A 141 -4.05 -27.09 -14.90
N GLU A 142 -5.33 -27.39 -14.67
CA GLU A 142 -6.39 -26.37 -14.62
C GLU A 142 -6.12 -25.33 -13.52
N GLU A 143 -5.58 -25.75 -12.38
CA GLU A 143 -5.20 -24.86 -11.28
C GLU A 143 -4.16 -23.81 -11.69
N ASN A 144 -3.17 -24.21 -12.49
CA ASN A 144 -2.13 -23.30 -12.97
C ASN A 144 -2.67 -22.34 -14.05
N ILE A 145 -3.65 -22.78 -14.84
CA ILE A 145 -4.40 -21.91 -15.76
C ILE A 145 -5.22 -20.88 -14.97
N ASP A 146 -5.91 -21.29 -13.91
CA ASP A 146 -6.70 -20.40 -13.07
C ASP A 146 -5.84 -19.35 -12.37
N LYS A 147 -4.64 -19.71 -11.89
CA LYS A 147 -3.66 -18.76 -11.34
C LYS A 147 -3.28 -17.69 -12.38
N MET A 148 -3.03 -18.09 -13.63
CA MET A 148 -2.73 -17.15 -14.72
C MET A 148 -3.93 -16.24 -15.01
N VAL A 149 -5.14 -16.79 -15.10
CA VAL A 149 -6.36 -16.02 -15.35
C VAL A 149 -6.60 -14.99 -14.24
N ASN A 150 -6.36 -15.35 -12.99
CA ASN A 150 -6.47 -14.44 -11.85
C ASN A 150 -5.44 -13.30 -11.94
N GLU A 151 -4.18 -13.59 -12.31
CA GLU A 151 -3.16 -12.56 -12.53
C GLU A 151 -3.56 -11.59 -13.65
N LEU A 152 -4.15 -12.10 -14.74
CA LEU A 152 -4.66 -11.27 -15.84
C LEU A 152 -5.81 -10.36 -15.40
N LYS A 153 -6.74 -10.86 -14.58
CA LYS A 153 -7.85 -10.07 -14.01
C LYS A 153 -7.33 -8.96 -13.10
N GLU A 154 -6.42 -9.28 -12.18
CA GLU A 154 -5.78 -8.26 -11.32
C GLU A 154 -5.06 -7.18 -12.13
N ARG A 155 -4.41 -7.56 -13.23
CA ARG A 155 -3.75 -6.62 -14.12
C ARG A 155 -4.75 -5.70 -14.82
N GLU A 156 -5.90 -6.23 -15.21
CA GLU A 156 -6.98 -5.44 -15.79
C GLU A 156 -7.55 -4.44 -14.78
N GLU A 157 -7.77 -4.86 -13.53
CA GLU A 157 -8.21 -3.99 -12.45
C GLU A 157 -7.21 -2.87 -12.16
N LYS A 158 -5.91 -3.20 -12.05
CA LYS A 158 -4.84 -2.21 -11.88
C LYS A 158 -4.78 -1.22 -13.04
N ARG A 159 -5.01 -1.68 -14.28
CA ARG A 159 -5.09 -0.81 -15.46
C ARG A 159 -6.29 0.13 -15.39
N LYS A 160 -7.47 -0.36 -14.98
CA LYS A 160 -8.68 0.48 -14.79
C LYS A 160 -8.46 1.54 -13.71
N ALA A 161 -7.75 1.19 -12.62
CA ALA A 161 -7.43 2.10 -11.52
C ALA A 161 -6.27 3.08 -11.81
N PHE A 162 -5.56 2.92 -12.93
CA PHE A 162 -4.40 3.76 -13.28
C PHE A 162 -4.77 5.25 -13.42
N SER A 163 -5.92 5.54 -14.04
CA SER A 163 -6.46 6.90 -14.11
C SER A 163 -7.48 7.11 -13.01
N ARG A 164 -7.12 7.90 -11.99
CA ARG A 164 -8.01 8.20 -10.86
C ARG A 164 -8.85 9.42 -11.18
N ARG A 165 -10.18 9.29 -11.08
CA ARG A 165 -11.08 10.44 -11.14
C ARG A 165 -10.80 11.38 -9.96
N ARG A 166 -10.61 12.67 -10.24
CA ARG A 166 -10.50 13.70 -9.21
C ARG A 166 -11.89 13.96 -8.63
N ARG A 167 -11.98 14.23 -7.33
CA ARG A 167 -13.26 14.59 -6.69
C ARG A 167 -13.73 15.93 -7.25
N PHE A 168 -15.04 16.03 -7.47
CA PHE A 168 -15.69 17.30 -7.76
C PHE A 168 -15.81 18.09 -6.44
N HIS A 169 -15.58 19.40 -6.51
CA HIS A 169 -15.71 20.31 -5.39
C HIS A 169 -16.80 21.32 -5.75
N GLU A 170 -17.91 21.31 -5.02
CA GLU A 170 -19.08 22.16 -5.29
C GLU A 170 -18.79 23.65 -5.07
N GLU A 171 -17.79 23.99 -4.26
CA GLU A 171 -17.32 25.36 -4.02
C GLU A 171 -16.58 25.98 -5.22
N LYS A 172 -16.26 25.18 -6.24
CA LYS A 172 -15.52 25.67 -7.41
C LYS A 172 -16.49 26.30 -8.42
N ASP A 173 -16.18 27.52 -8.85
CA ASP A 173 -16.89 28.18 -9.94
C ASP A 173 -16.95 27.31 -11.21
N ILE A 174 -18.14 27.21 -11.77
CA ILE A 174 -18.43 26.36 -12.94
C ILE A 174 -18.19 27.20 -14.20
N ASP A 175 -17.11 26.89 -14.92
CA ASP A 175 -16.70 27.55 -16.17
C ASP A 175 -17.22 26.84 -17.44
N SER A 176 -18.07 25.82 -17.29
CA SER A 176 -18.45 24.91 -18.37
C SER A 176 -19.93 24.54 -18.35
N ILE A 177 -20.48 24.34 -19.55
CA ILE A 177 -21.90 24.01 -19.77
C ILE A 177 -22.11 22.48 -19.85
N ASN A 178 -21.09 21.72 -20.28
CA ASN A 178 -21.14 20.26 -20.41
C ASN A 178 -19.80 19.60 -20.06
N ASP A 179 -19.80 18.30 -19.78
CA ASP A 179 -18.61 17.53 -19.38
C ASP A 179 -17.47 17.60 -20.41
N ARG A 180 -17.79 17.61 -21.71
CA ARG A 180 -16.80 17.69 -22.79
C ARG A 180 -16.11 19.06 -22.77
N ASN A 181 -16.87 20.12 -22.51
CA ASN A 181 -16.36 21.49 -22.35
C ASN A 181 -15.52 21.59 -21.07
N GLU A 182 -15.96 21.01 -19.95
CA GLU A 182 -15.18 20.98 -18.71
C GLU A 182 -13.81 20.30 -18.92
N HIS A 183 -13.79 19.18 -19.65
CA HIS A 183 -12.56 18.50 -20.03
C HIS A 183 -11.66 19.33 -20.95
N PHE A 184 -12.25 20.09 -21.87
CA PHE A 184 -11.53 21.01 -22.75
C PHE A 184 -10.94 22.20 -21.98
N ASN A 185 -11.72 22.87 -21.14
CA ASN A 185 -11.26 23.94 -20.26
C ASN A 185 -10.11 23.45 -19.35
N LYS A 186 -10.25 22.27 -18.74
CA LYS A 186 -9.17 21.64 -17.94
C LYS A 186 -7.92 21.34 -18.77
N LYS A 187 -8.03 21.14 -20.08
CA LYS A 187 -6.90 20.91 -20.99
C LYS A 187 -6.18 22.23 -21.30
N ILE A 188 -6.94 23.27 -21.60
CA ILE A 188 -6.43 24.64 -21.82
C ILE A 188 -5.74 25.16 -20.56
N GLU A 189 -6.36 25.02 -19.39
CA GLU A 189 -5.76 25.46 -18.12
C GLU A 189 -4.43 24.76 -17.83
N ARG A 190 -4.30 23.47 -18.19
CA ARG A 190 -3.03 22.74 -18.05
C ARG A 190 -1.93 23.22 -18.99
N ALA A 191 -2.28 23.65 -20.19
CA ALA A 191 -1.32 24.09 -21.21
C ALA A 191 -0.95 25.57 -21.05
N PHE A 192 -1.94 26.42 -20.80
CA PHE A 192 -1.83 27.88 -20.87
C PHE A 192 -2.00 28.58 -19.52
N GLY A 193 -2.54 27.91 -18.49
CA GLY A 193 -2.82 28.54 -17.18
C GLY A 193 -1.59 29.16 -16.52
N LYS A 194 -0.38 28.63 -16.79
CA LYS A 194 0.87 29.23 -16.33
C LYS A 194 1.12 30.62 -16.93
N TYR A 195 0.72 30.84 -18.18
CA TYR A 195 0.95 32.07 -18.92
C TYR A 195 -0.22 33.07 -18.81
N THR A 196 -1.43 32.58 -18.52
CA THR A 196 -2.65 33.41 -18.43
C THR A 196 -3.02 33.82 -17.00
N LEU A 197 -2.13 33.58 -16.02
CA LEU A 197 -2.38 33.87 -14.61
C LEU A 197 -2.70 35.36 -14.37
N GLU A 198 -1.93 36.25 -15.00
CA GLU A 198 -2.13 37.70 -14.88
C GLU A 198 -3.48 38.13 -15.45
N ILE A 199 -3.84 37.63 -16.63
CA ILE A 199 -5.13 37.91 -17.28
C ILE A 199 -6.29 37.44 -16.39
N LYS A 200 -6.18 36.26 -15.78
CA LYS A 200 -7.19 35.72 -14.87
C LYS A 200 -7.34 36.56 -13.61
N ASN A 201 -6.23 36.95 -12.99
CA ASN A 201 -6.24 37.82 -11.82
C ASN A 201 -6.84 39.20 -12.13
N ASN A 202 -6.58 39.75 -13.32
CA ASN A 202 -7.16 41.03 -13.75
C ASN A 202 -8.68 40.89 -13.98
N LEU A 203 -9.14 39.74 -14.48
CA LEU A 203 -10.56 39.45 -14.62
C LEU A 203 -11.27 39.38 -13.26
N GLU A 204 -10.66 38.69 -12.28
CA GLU A 204 -11.17 38.54 -10.91
C GLU A 204 -11.15 39.86 -10.13
N ARG A 205 -10.22 40.77 -10.46
CA ARG A 205 -10.13 42.12 -9.86
C ARG A 205 -11.06 43.15 -10.52
N GLY A 206 -11.75 42.78 -11.59
CA GLY A 206 -12.40 43.74 -12.49
C GLY A 206 -11.35 44.42 -13.36
N THR A 207 -11.66 44.59 -14.65
CA THR A 207 -10.76 45.02 -15.73
C THR A 207 -10.24 46.47 -15.61
N ALA A 208 -9.87 46.92 -14.42
CA ALA A 208 -9.24 48.20 -14.17
C ALA A 208 -7.76 48.12 -14.58
N LEU A 209 -7.39 48.89 -15.60
CA LEU A 209 -5.99 49.20 -15.86
C LEU A 209 -5.47 50.07 -14.70
N PRO A 210 -4.19 49.93 -14.29
CA PRO A 210 -3.58 50.91 -13.40
C PRO A 210 -3.49 52.26 -14.12
N ASP A 211 -3.87 53.34 -13.45
CA ASP A 211 -3.55 54.72 -13.87
C ASP A 211 -2.02 54.95 -13.92
#